data_AF-W2CIQ3-F1
#
_entry.id   AF-W2CIQ3-F1
#
_cell.length_a   1.000
_cell.length_b   1.000
_cell.length_c   1.000
_cell.angle_alpha   90.00
_cell.angle_beta   90.00
_cell.angle_gamma   90.00
#
_symmetry.space_group_name_H-M   'P 1'
#
loop_
_entity.id
_entity.type
_entity.pdbx_description
1 polymer ?
#
loop_
_entity_poly.entity_id
_entity_poly.type
_entity_poly.pdbx_seq_one_letter_code
_entity_poly.pdbx_strand_id
1 'polypeptide(L)' 'PDHIVTMDDKQWIMTKRQKTSVETNVLLLDIPRAIIAKYSHKTYRDGKLFPVLTNQKTNS' A
#
# COMPACT_ATOMS: atom_id res chain seq x y z
N PRO A 1 -1.39 -4.01 6.32
CA PRO A 1 -2.67 -4.76 6.20
C PRO A 1 -3.90 -3.84 6.28
N ASP A 2 -3.77 -2.73 7.00
CA ASP A 2 -4.86 -1.85 7.48
C ASP A 2 -5.71 -1.13 6.42
N HIS A 3 -5.40 -1.29 5.12
CA HIS A 3 -6.04 -0.55 4.04
C HIS A 3 -6.69 -1.45 2.97
N ILE A 4 -6.65 -2.77 3.12
CA ILE A 4 -7.25 -3.70 2.14
C ILE A 4 -8.64 -4.09 2.63
N VAL A 5 -9.66 -3.79 1.83
CA VAL A 5 -11.07 -4.08 2.13
C VAL A 5 -11.63 -4.98 1.03
N THR A 6 -12.40 -6.00 1.39
CA THR A 6 -13.11 -6.84 0.43
C THR A 6 -14.54 -6.33 0.27
N MET A 7 -14.92 -5.96 -0.96
CA MET A 7 -16.27 -5.55 -1.36
C MET A 7 -16.63 -6.23 -2.67
N ASP A 8 -17.82 -6.80 -2.77
CA ASP A 8 -18.35 -7.47 -3.97
C ASP A 8 -17.38 -8.52 -4.55
N ASP A 9 -16.87 -9.40 -3.67
CA ASP A 9 -15.87 -10.43 -3.97
C ASP A 9 -14.54 -9.90 -4.57
N LYS A 10 -14.33 -8.59 -4.51
CA LYS A 10 -13.13 -7.91 -4.99
C LYS A 10 -12.40 -7.26 -3.83
N GLN A 11 -11.07 -7.23 -3.93
CA GLN A 11 -10.23 -6.56 -2.93
C GLN A 11 -9.91 -5.14 -3.40
N TRP A 12 -9.99 -4.19 -2.48
CA TRP A 12 -9.76 -2.77 -2.72
C TRP A 12 -8.74 -2.23 -1.74
N ILE A 13 -7.85 -1.37 -2.23
CA ILE A 13 -6.97 -0.55 -1.40
C ILE A 13 -7.69 0.78 -1.16
N MET A 14 -8.13 1.01 0.07
CA MET A 14 -8.81 2.24 0.48
C MET A 14 -7.89 3.04 1.41
N THR A 15 -7.44 4.21 0.95
CA THR A 15 -6.56 5.09 1.73
C THR A 15 -6.98 6.54 1.61
N LYS A 16 -6.63 7.35 2.61
CA LYS A 16 -6.85 8.79 2.60
C LYS A 16 -5.55 9.52 2.30
N ARG A 17 -5.54 10.39 1.29
CA ARG A 17 -4.36 11.20 0.98
C ARG A 17 -4.07 12.16 2.12
N GLN A 18 -2.84 12.13 2.60
CA GLN A 18 -2.37 12.99 3.71
C GLN A 18 -2.49 14.49 3.39
N LYS A 19 -2.07 14.91 2.18
CA LYS A 19 -2.01 16.34 1.83
C LYS A 19 -3.38 16.96 1.50
N THR A 20 -4.21 16.23 0.75
CA THR A 20 -5.47 16.77 0.22
C THR A 20 -6.69 16.25 0.96
N SER A 21 -6.53 15.31 1.90
CA SER A 21 -7.64 14.66 2.63
C SER A 21 -8.63 13.89 1.74
N VAL A 22 -8.34 13.74 0.45
CA VAL A 22 -9.20 13.04 -0.51
C VAL A 22 -9.02 11.53 -0.37
N GLU A 23 -10.12 10.80 -0.37
CA GLU A 23 -10.15 9.34 -0.35
C GLU A 23 -9.73 8.75 -1.69
N THR A 24 -9.01 7.63 -1.64
CA THR A 24 -8.52 6.93 -2.82
C THR A 24 -8.84 5.45 -2.69
N ASN A 25 -9.63 4.95 -3.64
CA ASN A 25 -10.08 3.57 -3.70
C ASN A 25 -9.52 2.96 -4.98
N VAL A 26 -8.62 1.99 -4.84
CA VAL A 26 -7.93 1.35 -5.95
C VAL A 26 -8.21 -0.14 -5.92
N LEU A 27 -8.74 -0.69 -7.01
CA LEU A 27 -8.99 -2.12 -7.12
C LEU A 27 -7.66 -2.89 -7.08
N LEU A 28 -7.58 -3.89 -6.20
CA LEU A 28 -6.42 -4.76 -6.08
C LEU A 28 -6.54 -5.91 -7.08
N LEU A 29 -5.76 -5.83 -8.16
CA LEU A 29 -5.67 -6.88 -9.19
C LEU A 29 -4.73 -8.02 -8.77
N ASP A 30 -4.74 -9.11 -9.54
CA ASP A 30 -3.95 -10.31 -9.24
C ASP A 30 -2.44 -10.09 -9.22
N ILE A 31 -1.89 -9.31 -10.15
CA ILE A 31 -0.44 -9.06 -10.21
C ILE A 31 0.02 -8.29 -8.95
N PRO A 32 -0.59 -7.14 -8.58
CA PRO A 32 -0.31 -6.48 -7.30
C PRO A 32 -0.50 -7.38 -6.08
N ARG A 33 -1.54 -8.21 -6.05
CA ARG A 33 -1.80 -9.16 -4.96
C ARG A 33 -0.68 -10.19 -4.81
N ALA A 34 -0.19 -10.73 -5.92
CA ALA A 34 0.94 -11.66 -5.94
C ALA A 34 2.23 -11.00 -5.42
N ILE A 35 2.47 -9.73 -5.80
CA ILE A 35 3.60 -8.96 -5.26
C ILE A 35 3.47 -8.80 -3.73
N ILE A 36 2.28 -8.45 -3.23
CA ILE A 36 2.04 -8.32 -1.78
C ILE A 36 2.33 -9.64 -1.06
N ALA A 37 1.81 -10.76 -1.57
CA ALA A 37 2.04 -12.08 -1.02
C ALA A 37 3.52 -12.49 -1.05
N LYS A 38 4.24 -12.13 -2.13
CA LYS A 38 5.67 -12.42 -2.27
C LYS A 38 6.52 -11.75 -1.19
N TYR A 39 6.14 -10.55 -0.73
CA TYR A 39 6.93 -9.81 0.27
C TYR A 39 6.30 -9.82 1.67
N SER A 40 5.15 -10.45 1.88
CA SER A 40 4.41 -10.42 3.15
C SER A 40 5.20 -10.97 4.34
N HIS A 41 6.11 -11.90 4.10
CA HIS A 41 7.00 -12.50 5.10
C HIS A 41 8.27 -11.67 5.37
N LYS A 42 8.52 -10.63 4.57
CA LYS A 42 9.65 -9.68 4.71
C LYS A 42 9.08 -8.28 4.82
N THR A 43 8.29 -8.04 5.86
CA THR A 43 7.82 -6.69 6.16
C THR A 43 9.01 -5.80 6.50
N TYR A 44 9.07 -4.64 5.86
CA TYR A 44 9.86 -3.52 6.32
C TYR A 44 9.33 -3.01 7.68
N ARG A 45 10.06 -2.05 8.27
CA ARG A 45 9.72 -1.45 9.57
C ARG A 45 8.27 -0.95 9.63
N ASP A 46 7.70 -0.96 10.82
CA ASP A 46 6.37 -0.43 11.13
C ASP A 46 5.23 -1.09 10.33
N GLY A 47 5.37 -2.39 10.03
CA GLY A 47 4.36 -3.16 9.30
C GLY A 47 4.20 -2.76 7.83
N LYS A 48 5.15 -2.00 7.27
CA LYS A 48 5.16 -1.63 5.85
C LYS A 48 5.77 -2.76 5.03
N LEU A 49 5.24 -2.99 3.83
CA LEU A 49 5.75 -4.04 2.95
C LEU A 49 7.07 -3.63 2.27
N PHE A 50 7.17 -2.35 1.92
CA PHE A 50 8.31 -1.79 1.19
C PHE A 50 8.98 -0.68 2.00
N PRO A 51 10.30 -0.46 1.79
CA PRO A 51 10.99 0.69 2.35
C PRO A 51 10.36 1.99 1.85
N VAL A 52 10.12 2.92 2.78
CA VAL A 52 9.73 4.30 2.43
C VAL A 52 11.00 5.11 2.24
N LEU A 53 11.45 5.21 0.99
CA LEU A 53 12.57 6.06 0.62
C LEU A 53 12.09 7.52 0.64
N THR A 54 12.77 8.37 1.40
CA THR A 54 12.50 9.82 1.45
C THR A 54 13.54 10.55 0.61
N ASN A 55 13.09 11.58 -0.12
CA ASN A 55 13.97 12.44 -0.91
C ASN A 55 14.83 13.39 -0.03
N GLN A 56 14.66 13.36 1.29
CA GLN A 56 15.41 14.20 2.25
C GLN A 56 16.94 14.03 2.15
N LYS A 57 17.44 12.95 1.55
CA LYS A 57 18.88 12.65 1.39
C LYS A 57 19.40 12.76 -0.04
N THR A 58 18.57 13.10 -1.02
CA THR A 58 18.94 12.99 -2.45
C THR A 58 18.95 14.33 -3.17
N ASN A 59 18.40 15.38 -2.56
CA ASN A 59 18.65 16.77 -2.94
C ASN A 59 19.55 17.42 -1.87
N SER A 60 20.86 17.22 -2.01
CA SER A 60 21.86 18.14 -1.48
C SER A 60 22.29 19.07 -2.61
#